data_AF-A0A352WNE5-F1
#
_entry.id   AF-A0A352WNE5-F1
#
_cell.length_a   1.000
_cell.length_b   1.000
_cell.length_c   1.000
_cell.angle_alpha   90.00
_cell.angle_beta   90.00
_cell.angle_gamma   90.00
#
_symmetry.space_group_name_H-M   'P 1'
#
loop_
_entity.id
_entity.type
_entity.pdbx_description
1 polymer ?
#
loop_
_entity_poly.entity_id
_entity_poly.type
_entity_poly.pdbx_seq_one_letter_code
_entity_poly.pdbx_strand_id
1 'polypeptide(L)'
;MTLVLPSALLLVLVAIEAFVLRVVQKKDVPWNEVVFNLNSGHTILWLFRGLEIAVFHAVHARLNLGLVDDWHPIAQFAVAMVFWDFCFYWLHRLHHAWGVLWAVHVVHHEGEHFSLSLGIRNSWYSSITSIPFFLILAVIGIPTEAFIAVGGIHYFIQFYNHNALVKKSGVLEHVMITPSHHRAHHGKNAPYVDCNFGGTLVFWDKLFGTFQPELDDVPVEFGTDDHVPTDNVFWASNLPLLKWFGLPLPQFRPVSKTLKGVWIWTAGLLSFSILLVYIYAEATWPAFDRNVLLAYGAVAAISIGGMTDGRLWGRLTWSLIHVIALGLCIESESWQRSPLSYIAVIALVHAAITWHEKSWRKGSDS
;
A
#
# COMPACT_ATOMS: atom_id res chain seq x y z
N MET A 1 0.82 -3.75 -21.19
CA MET A 1 -0.50 -3.82 -20.53
C MET A 1 -0.52 -2.78 -19.42
N THR A 2 -1.56 -1.96 -19.32
CA THR A 2 -1.66 -0.98 -18.21
C THR A 2 -2.13 -1.70 -16.94
N LEU A 3 -1.66 -1.27 -15.76
CA LEU A 3 -2.11 -1.82 -14.46
C LEU A 3 -3.50 -1.33 -14.04
N VAL A 4 -4.19 -0.55 -14.88
CA VAL A 4 -5.50 0.04 -14.59
C VAL A 4 -6.54 -1.03 -14.23
N LEU A 5 -6.65 -2.09 -15.03
CA LEU A 5 -7.63 -3.15 -14.79
C LEU A 5 -7.36 -3.94 -13.49
N PRO A 6 -6.12 -4.42 -13.23
CA PRO A 6 -5.77 -5.02 -11.94
C PRO A 6 -6.06 -4.10 -10.75
N SER A 7 -5.68 -2.82 -10.82
CA SER A 7 -5.93 -1.85 -9.73
C SER A 7 -7.43 -1.60 -9.51
N ALA A 8 -8.21 -1.47 -10.58
CA ALA A 8 -9.67 -1.33 -10.49
C ALA A 8 -10.32 -2.59 -9.89
N LEU A 9 -9.88 -3.79 -10.31
CA LEU A 9 -10.35 -5.06 -9.75
C LEU A 9 -10.06 -5.14 -8.24
N LEU A 10 -8.86 -4.75 -7.81
CA LEU A 10 -8.50 -4.72 -6.40
C LEU A 10 -9.43 -3.80 -5.59
N LEU A 11 -9.76 -2.60 -6.10
CA LEU A 11 -10.71 -1.72 -5.42
C LEU A 11 -12.11 -2.35 -5.32
N VAL A 12 -12.57 -3.01 -6.38
CA VAL A 12 -13.85 -3.73 -6.39
C VAL A 12 -13.85 -4.85 -5.35
N LEU A 13 -12.76 -5.63 -5.24
CA LEU A 13 -12.64 -6.70 -4.26
C LEU A 13 -12.63 -6.18 -2.82
N VAL A 14 -11.91 -5.08 -2.55
CA VAL A 14 -11.95 -4.40 -1.24
C VAL A 14 -13.37 -3.92 -0.91
N ALA A 15 -14.07 -3.33 -1.88
CA ALA A 15 -15.45 -2.86 -1.68
C ALA A 15 -16.42 -4.03 -1.42
N ILE A 16 -16.26 -5.15 -2.13
CA ILE A 16 -17.05 -6.37 -1.91
C ILE A 16 -16.80 -6.93 -0.50
N GLU A 17 -15.54 -7.05 -0.09
CA GLU A 17 -15.22 -7.54 1.26
C GLU A 17 -15.78 -6.62 2.34
N ALA A 18 -15.59 -5.30 2.21
CA ALA A 18 -16.16 -4.32 3.13
C ALA A 18 -17.70 -4.42 3.19
N PHE A 19 -18.36 -4.61 2.05
CA PHE A 19 -19.80 -4.82 1.99
C PHE A 19 -20.24 -6.10 2.70
N VAL A 20 -19.56 -7.23 2.45
CA VAL A 20 -19.85 -8.52 3.10
C VAL A 20 -19.64 -8.40 4.61
N LEU A 21 -18.54 -7.80 5.07
CA LEU A 21 -18.27 -7.58 6.48
C LEU A 21 -19.36 -6.72 7.13
N ARG A 22 -19.74 -5.61 6.47
CA ARG A 22 -20.70 -4.65 7.03
C ARG A 22 -22.14 -5.16 7.03
N VAL A 23 -22.60 -5.70 5.91
CA VAL A 23 -24.02 -6.00 5.67
C VAL A 23 -24.35 -7.45 6.04
N VAL A 24 -23.48 -8.40 5.67
CA VAL A 24 -23.73 -9.83 5.89
C VAL A 24 -23.25 -10.25 7.27
N GLN A 25 -22.01 -9.93 7.64
CA GLN A 25 -21.44 -10.30 8.94
C GLN A 25 -21.75 -9.30 10.07
N LYS A 26 -22.36 -8.15 9.75
CA LYS A 26 -22.70 -7.08 10.71
C LYS A 26 -21.51 -6.59 11.55
N LYS A 27 -20.30 -6.65 10.98
CA LYS A 27 -19.09 -6.09 11.60
C LYS A 27 -18.96 -4.61 11.25
N ASP A 28 -18.30 -3.85 12.11
CA ASP A 28 -17.90 -2.49 11.76
C ASP A 28 -16.75 -2.52 10.76
N VAL A 29 -16.72 -1.54 9.87
CA VAL A 29 -15.65 -1.34 8.89
C VAL A 29 -14.96 -0.02 9.22
N PRO A 30 -13.67 -0.03 9.57
CA PRO A 30 -12.91 1.18 9.87
C PRO A 30 -12.61 1.94 8.57
N TRP A 31 -13.52 2.81 8.15
CA TRP A 31 -13.39 3.55 6.88
C TRP A 31 -12.12 4.39 6.79
N ASN A 32 -11.62 4.90 7.92
CA ASN A 32 -10.33 5.61 7.99
C ASN A 32 -9.17 4.68 7.64
N GLU A 33 -9.10 3.49 8.23
CA GLU A 33 -8.06 2.50 7.91
C GLU A 33 -8.16 2.02 6.46
N VAL A 34 -9.37 1.71 5.96
CA VAL A 34 -9.54 1.29 4.56
C VAL A 34 -9.00 2.34 3.59
N VAL A 35 -9.31 3.62 3.84
CA VAL A 35 -8.83 4.72 3.00
C VAL A 35 -7.34 4.98 3.19
N PHE A 36 -6.82 4.90 4.40
CA PHE A 36 -5.37 4.97 4.67
C PHE A 36 -4.65 3.87 3.91
N ASN A 37 -5.14 2.63 3.99
CA ASN A 37 -4.53 1.47 3.37
C ASN A 37 -4.45 1.64 1.85
N LEU A 38 -5.56 2.05 1.21
CA LEU A 38 -5.59 2.35 -0.21
C LEU A 38 -4.63 3.50 -0.58
N ASN A 39 -4.61 4.58 0.19
CA ASN A 39 -3.79 5.75 -0.12
C ASN A 39 -2.29 5.50 0.09
N SER A 40 -1.91 4.81 1.16
CA SER A 40 -0.50 4.53 1.49
C SER A 40 0.13 3.59 0.45
N GLY A 41 -0.52 2.47 0.14
CA GLY A 41 0.04 1.48 -0.78
C GLY A 41 -0.20 1.73 -2.26
N HIS A 42 -1.32 2.33 -2.65
CA HIS A 42 -1.63 2.52 -4.07
C HIS A 42 -1.39 3.94 -4.56
N THR A 43 -1.54 4.99 -3.75
CA THR A 43 -1.31 6.37 -4.22
C THR A 43 0.14 6.81 -4.04
N ILE A 44 0.85 6.25 -3.06
CA ILE A 44 2.14 6.77 -2.61
C ILE A 44 3.32 5.82 -2.91
N LEU A 45 3.09 4.51 -2.99
CA LEU A 45 4.12 3.54 -3.41
C LEU A 45 4.74 3.89 -4.78
N TRP A 46 3.98 4.52 -5.67
CA TRP A 46 4.46 4.98 -6.98
C TRP A 46 5.56 6.04 -6.92
N LEU A 47 5.67 6.78 -5.81
CA LEU A 47 6.75 7.75 -5.63
C LEU A 47 8.14 7.10 -5.75
N PHE A 48 8.30 5.89 -5.19
CA PHE A 48 9.58 5.21 -5.13
C PHE A 48 9.62 3.89 -5.90
N ARG A 49 8.48 3.32 -6.31
CA ARG A 49 8.44 2.13 -7.17
C ARG A 49 9.09 2.38 -8.54
N GLY A 50 8.87 3.57 -9.12
CA GLY A 50 9.55 3.96 -10.36
C GLY A 50 11.07 4.02 -10.21
N LEU A 51 11.56 4.51 -9.06
CA LEU A 51 12.99 4.52 -8.73
C LEU A 51 13.54 3.09 -8.61
N GLU A 52 12.86 2.19 -7.90
CA GLU A 52 13.27 0.80 -7.77
C GLU A 52 13.39 0.11 -9.13
N ILE A 53 12.40 0.26 -10.00
CA ILE A 53 12.42 -0.31 -11.35
C ILE A 53 13.56 0.31 -12.18
N ALA A 54 13.75 1.63 -12.10
CA ALA A 54 14.81 2.32 -12.83
C ALA A 54 16.21 1.87 -12.37
N VAL A 55 16.42 1.70 -11.07
CA VAL A 55 17.68 1.20 -10.51
C VAL A 55 17.90 -0.26 -10.92
N PHE A 56 16.87 -1.10 -10.84
CA PHE A 56 16.94 -2.50 -11.29
C PHE A 56 17.35 -2.58 -12.76
N HIS A 57 16.67 -1.83 -13.63
CA HIS A 57 16.98 -1.79 -15.06
C HIS A 57 18.39 -1.27 -15.34
N ALA A 58 18.82 -0.22 -14.61
CA ALA A 58 20.15 0.34 -14.71
C ALA A 58 21.26 -0.66 -14.30
N VAL A 59 21.00 -1.49 -13.29
CA VAL A 59 21.91 -2.56 -12.87
C VAL A 59 21.92 -3.68 -13.90
N HIS A 60 20.75 -4.12 -14.38
CA HIS A 60 20.66 -5.13 -15.44
C HIS A 60 21.42 -4.68 -16.70
N ALA A 61 21.25 -3.44 -17.15
CA ALA A 61 21.90 -2.94 -18.36
C ALA A 61 23.43 -2.81 -18.25
N ARG A 62 24.00 -2.75 -17.04
CA ARG A 62 25.44 -2.44 -16.83
C ARG A 62 26.23 -3.53 -16.13
N LEU A 63 25.57 -4.33 -15.29
CA LEU A 63 26.18 -5.32 -14.39
C LEU A 63 25.60 -6.72 -14.58
N ASN A 64 24.73 -6.94 -15.58
CA ASN A 64 24.28 -8.29 -15.95
C ASN A 64 25.49 -9.15 -16.37
N LEU A 65 25.62 -10.32 -15.74
CA LEU A 65 26.64 -11.34 -15.99
C LEU A 65 26.27 -12.33 -17.09
N GLY A 66 25.05 -12.27 -17.62
CA GLY A 66 24.56 -13.09 -18.71
C GLY A 66 24.22 -14.53 -18.34
N LEU A 67 23.99 -14.84 -17.05
CA LEU A 67 23.84 -16.24 -16.61
C LEU A 67 22.59 -16.92 -17.17
N VAL A 68 21.55 -16.14 -17.46
CA VAL A 68 20.26 -16.64 -17.97
C VAL A 68 19.84 -16.00 -19.30
N ASP A 69 20.68 -15.18 -19.93
CA ASP A 69 20.31 -14.40 -21.12
C ASP A 69 19.86 -15.29 -22.29
N ASP A 70 20.55 -16.41 -22.52
CA ASP A 70 20.26 -17.36 -23.59
C ASP A 70 19.16 -18.38 -23.22
N TRP A 71 18.60 -18.30 -22.01
CA TRP A 71 17.57 -19.23 -21.59
C TRP A 71 16.24 -18.92 -22.28
N HIS A 72 15.42 -19.95 -22.46
CA HIS A 72 14.05 -19.75 -22.94
C HIS A 72 13.29 -18.79 -21.99
N PRO A 73 12.49 -17.83 -22.49
CA PRO A 73 11.81 -16.84 -21.65
C PRO A 73 10.96 -17.43 -20.51
N ILE A 74 10.34 -18.60 -20.74
CA ILE A 74 9.60 -19.34 -19.71
C ILE A 74 10.52 -19.77 -18.55
N ALA A 75 11.74 -20.21 -18.86
CA ALA A 75 12.71 -20.62 -17.84
C ALA A 75 13.23 -19.41 -17.05
N GLN A 76 13.52 -18.28 -17.72
CA GLN A 76 13.85 -17.02 -17.06
C GLN A 76 12.73 -16.59 -16.10
N PHE A 77 11.48 -16.65 -16.56
CA PHE A 77 10.32 -16.31 -15.75
C PHE A 77 10.13 -17.25 -14.55
N ALA A 78 10.32 -18.56 -14.74
CA ALA A 78 10.23 -19.55 -13.66
C ALA A 78 11.32 -19.34 -12.59
N VAL A 79 12.56 -19.08 -13.01
CA VAL A 79 13.65 -18.74 -12.08
C VAL A 79 13.36 -17.41 -11.37
N ALA A 80 12.86 -16.41 -12.10
CA ALA A 80 12.46 -15.14 -11.52
C ALA A 80 11.40 -15.35 -10.43
N MET A 81 10.35 -16.15 -10.65
CA MET A 81 9.32 -16.45 -9.64
C MET A 81 9.92 -17.01 -8.34
N VAL A 82 10.82 -17.99 -8.44
CA VAL A 82 11.42 -18.64 -7.26
C VAL A 82 12.40 -17.71 -6.54
N PHE A 83 13.31 -17.07 -7.26
CA PHE A 83 14.33 -16.21 -6.64
C PHE A 83 13.77 -14.88 -6.17
N TRP A 84 12.74 -14.34 -6.82
CA TRP A 84 12.04 -13.15 -6.32
C TRP A 84 11.40 -13.44 -4.97
N ASP A 85 10.70 -14.57 -4.84
CA ASP A 85 10.08 -14.98 -3.57
C ASP A 85 11.13 -15.25 -2.48
N PHE A 86 12.27 -15.83 -2.85
CA PHE A 86 13.41 -15.98 -1.94
C PHE A 86 13.97 -14.62 -1.47
N CYS A 87 14.16 -13.67 -2.39
CA CYS A 87 14.62 -12.32 -2.04
C CYS A 87 13.62 -11.61 -1.13
N PHE A 88 12.32 -11.78 -1.40
CA PHE A 88 11.25 -11.26 -0.57
C PHE A 88 11.27 -11.87 0.84
N TYR A 89 11.45 -13.19 0.97
CA TYR A 89 11.55 -13.85 2.28
C TYR A 89 12.63 -13.19 3.16
N TRP A 90 13.82 -12.95 2.59
CA TRP A 90 14.92 -12.32 3.33
C TRP A 90 14.70 -10.84 3.59
N LEU A 91 14.15 -10.10 2.62
CA LEU A 91 13.71 -8.72 2.81
C LEU A 91 12.77 -8.63 4.01
N HIS A 92 11.72 -9.44 4.00
CA HIS A 92 10.66 -9.43 4.99
C HIS A 92 11.16 -9.87 6.37
N ARG A 93 11.96 -10.93 6.44
CA ARG A 93 12.58 -11.36 7.70
C ARG A 93 13.51 -10.29 8.27
N LEU A 94 14.29 -9.59 7.44
CA LEU A 94 15.16 -8.52 7.92
C LEU A 94 14.38 -7.24 8.27
N HIS A 95 13.22 -7.01 7.66
CA HIS A 95 12.26 -5.99 8.10
C HIS A 95 11.77 -6.22 9.51
N HIS A 96 11.62 -7.47 9.96
CA HIS A 96 11.28 -7.78 11.35
C HIS A 96 12.51 -7.81 12.27
N ALA A 97 13.67 -8.23 11.78
CA ALA A 97 14.86 -8.40 12.61
C ALA A 97 15.67 -7.10 12.86
N TRP A 98 15.66 -6.14 11.94
CA TRP A 98 16.51 -4.94 12.03
C TRP A 98 15.69 -3.68 12.26
N GLY A 99 15.94 -2.97 13.37
CA GLY A 99 15.09 -1.85 13.81
C GLY A 99 14.85 -0.74 12.78
N VAL A 100 15.82 -0.41 11.92
CA VAL A 100 15.62 0.62 10.88
C VAL A 100 14.73 0.12 9.74
N LEU A 101 14.81 -1.16 9.42
CA LEU A 101 13.94 -1.81 8.44
C LEU A 101 12.54 -2.01 9.05
N TRP A 102 12.46 -2.37 10.34
CA TRP A 102 11.20 -2.40 11.09
C TRP A 102 10.52 -1.04 11.10
N ALA A 103 11.25 0.07 11.27
CA ALA A 103 10.67 1.41 11.19
C ALA A 103 10.01 1.72 9.82
N VAL A 104 10.37 1.01 8.75
CA VAL A 104 9.67 1.08 7.46
C VAL A 104 8.49 0.11 7.43
N HIS A 105 8.69 -1.11 7.90
CA HIS A 105 7.71 -2.19 7.78
C HIS A 105 6.60 -2.17 8.83
N VAL A 106 6.83 -1.58 9.99
CA VAL A 106 5.84 -1.44 11.08
C VAL A 106 4.56 -0.76 10.59
N VAL A 107 4.68 0.16 9.62
CA VAL A 107 3.52 0.79 8.98
C VAL A 107 2.60 -0.26 8.38
N HIS A 108 3.06 -1.40 7.92
CA HIS A 108 2.21 -2.50 7.46
C HIS A 108 1.46 -3.18 8.63
N HIS A 109 2.17 -3.45 9.74
CA HIS A 109 1.64 -4.16 10.92
C HIS A 109 0.79 -3.30 11.87
N GLU A 110 0.80 -1.98 11.71
CA GLU A 110 0.00 -1.05 12.53
C GLU A 110 -1.52 -1.21 12.34
N GLY A 111 -1.98 -1.87 11.27
CA GLY A 111 -3.41 -2.08 11.05
C GLY A 111 -4.04 -2.96 12.12
N GLU A 112 -5.09 -2.46 12.77
CA GLU A 112 -5.81 -3.20 13.82
C GLU A 112 -6.87 -4.13 13.23
N HIS A 113 -7.28 -3.90 11.98
CA HIS A 113 -8.31 -4.68 11.30
C HIS A 113 -7.77 -5.41 10.08
N PHE A 114 -7.66 -6.74 10.21
CA PHE A 114 -7.23 -7.61 9.11
C PHE A 114 -8.29 -7.66 7.99
N SER A 115 -7.92 -7.24 6.78
CA SER A 115 -8.77 -7.17 5.58
C SER A 115 -7.93 -7.07 4.31
N LEU A 116 -8.51 -7.33 3.15
CA LEU A 116 -7.86 -7.17 1.84
C LEU A 116 -7.20 -5.79 1.69
N SER A 117 -7.82 -4.75 2.26
CA SER A 117 -7.23 -3.41 2.25
C SER A 117 -5.90 -3.38 3.00
N LEU A 118 -5.74 -4.11 4.12
CA LEU A 118 -4.49 -4.17 4.89
C LEU A 118 -3.32 -4.67 4.03
N GLY A 119 -3.56 -5.58 3.09
CA GLY A 119 -2.52 -6.05 2.17
C GLY A 119 -1.96 -4.99 1.23
N ILE A 120 -2.61 -3.83 1.18
CA ILE A 120 -2.16 -2.66 0.43
C ILE A 120 -1.32 -1.75 1.33
N ARG A 121 -1.65 -1.67 2.62
CA ARG A 121 -1.03 -0.77 3.60
C ARG A 121 0.49 -0.93 3.59
N ASN A 122 1.20 0.14 3.28
CA ASN A 122 2.67 0.12 3.21
C ASN A 122 3.25 1.50 3.54
N SER A 123 4.45 1.51 4.12
CA SER A 123 5.26 2.72 4.14
C SER A 123 5.64 3.10 2.73
N TRP A 124 5.74 4.40 2.47
CA TRP A 124 6.24 4.87 1.19
C TRP A 124 7.72 4.55 0.96
N TYR A 125 8.46 4.21 2.02
CA TYR A 125 9.87 3.84 1.92
C TYR A 125 10.07 2.36 1.55
N SER A 126 8.99 1.56 1.49
CA SER A 126 9.07 0.12 1.21
C SER A 126 9.88 -0.19 -0.04
N SER A 127 9.63 0.50 -1.16
CA SER A 127 10.36 0.30 -2.43
C SER A 127 11.83 0.72 -2.36
N ILE A 128 12.22 1.62 -1.46
CA ILE A 128 13.64 1.98 -1.30
C ILE A 128 14.36 0.85 -0.58
N THR A 129 13.75 0.31 0.48
CA THR A 129 14.35 -0.76 1.27
C THR A 129 14.41 -2.10 0.54
N SER A 130 13.58 -2.30 -0.50
CA SER A 130 13.59 -3.52 -1.31
C SER A 130 14.72 -3.57 -2.34
N ILE A 131 15.19 -2.41 -2.83
CA ILE A 131 16.20 -2.32 -3.91
C ILE A 131 17.37 -3.28 -3.69
N PRO A 132 18.11 -3.22 -2.55
CA PRO A 132 19.33 -4.02 -2.38
C PRO A 132 19.09 -5.53 -2.49
N PHE A 133 17.89 -6.00 -2.10
CA PHE A 133 17.54 -7.41 -2.10
C PHE A 133 17.27 -7.95 -3.50
N PHE A 134 16.69 -7.13 -4.37
CA PHE A 134 16.31 -7.56 -5.71
C PHE A 134 17.39 -7.32 -6.77
N LEU A 135 18.42 -6.52 -6.50
CA LEU A 135 19.50 -6.26 -7.47
C LEU A 135 20.23 -7.52 -7.94
N ILE A 136 20.27 -8.57 -7.12
CA ILE A 136 20.87 -9.84 -7.52
C ILE A 136 20.18 -10.44 -8.75
N LEU A 137 18.85 -10.31 -8.87
CA LEU A 137 18.11 -10.79 -10.03
C LEU A 137 18.53 -10.05 -11.31
N ALA A 138 18.81 -8.75 -11.22
CA ALA A 138 19.30 -7.96 -12.34
C ALA A 138 20.73 -8.39 -12.75
N VAL A 139 21.60 -8.68 -11.77
CA VAL A 139 22.98 -9.12 -12.00
C VAL A 139 23.05 -10.50 -12.65
N ILE A 140 22.14 -11.44 -12.30
CA ILE A 140 22.11 -12.77 -12.94
C ILE A 140 21.49 -12.75 -14.35
N GLY A 141 20.85 -11.64 -14.75
CA GLY A 141 20.28 -11.47 -16.09
C GLY A 141 18.76 -11.65 -16.20
N ILE A 142 18.02 -11.53 -15.10
CA ILE A 142 16.55 -11.53 -15.19
C ILE A 142 16.08 -10.25 -15.88
N PRO A 143 15.35 -10.34 -17.01
CA PRO A 143 14.87 -9.16 -17.72
C PRO A 143 13.98 -8.29 -16.82
N THR A 144 14.03 -6.97 -17.04
CA THR A 144 13.26 -6.01 -16.25
C THR A 144 11.75 -6.29 -16.33
N GLU A 145 11.27 -6.74 -17.48
CA GLU A 145 9.88 -7.11 -17.73
C GLU A 145 9.47 -8.31 -16.87
N ALA A 146 10.34 -9.32 -16.74
CA ALA A 146 10.10 -10.47 -15.88
C ALA A 146 10.07 -10.06 -14.40
N PHE A 147 10.99 -9.20 -13.97
CA PHE A 147 11.00 -8.65 -12.61
C PHE A 147 9.68 -7.90 -12.27
N ILE A 148 9.20 -7.05 -13.19
CA ILE A 148 7.95 -6.32 -13.01
C ILE A 148 6.75 -7.28 -12.97
N ALA A 149 6.68 -8.24 -13.90
CA ALA A 149 5.57 -9.18 -14.00
C ALA A 149 5.48 -10.10 -12.77
N VAL A 150 6.61 -10.66 -12.33
CA VAL A 150 6.69 -11.50 -11.12
C VAL A 150 6.34 -10.69 -9.88
N GLY A 151 6.84 -9.47 -9.75
CA GLY A 151 6.45 -8.58 -8.65
C GLY A 151 4.94 -8.32 -8.62
N GLY A 152 4.31 -8.09 -9.77
CA GLY A 152 2.86 -7.92 -9.87
C GLY A 152 2.07 -9.16 -9.42
N ILE A 153 2.52 -10.36 -9.78
CA ILE A 153 1.92 -11.62 -9.31
C ILE A 153 2.10 -11.74 -7.80
N HIS A 154 3.28 -11.46 -7.28
CA HIS A 154 3.55 -11.53 -5.85
C HIS A 154 2.66 -10.58 -5.05
N TYR A 155 2.52 -9.32 -5.48
CA TYR A 155 1.62 -8.36 -4.85
C TYR A 155 0.15 -8.80 -4.90
N PHE A 156 -0.28 -9.46 -5.98
CA PHE A 156 -1.63 -10.03 -6.06
C PHE A 156 -1.85 -11.19 -5.07
N ILE A 157 -0.83 -12.04 -4.89
CA ILE A 157 -0.86 -13.12 -3.89
C ILE A 157 -0.87 -12.53 -2.48
N GLN A 158 -0.03 -11.53 -2.22
CA GLN A 158 -0.01 -10.79 -0.95
C GLN A 158 -1.36 -10.12 -0.64
N PHE A 159 -2.02 -9.55 -1.64
CA PHE A 159 -3.37 -9.03 -1.50
C PHE A 159 -4.35 -10.14 -1.07
N TYR A 160 -4.31 -11.31 -1.71
CA TYR A 160 -5.10 -12.46 -1.27
C TYR A 160 -4.77 -12.91 0.16
N ASN A 161 -3.49 -12.89 0.56
CA ASN A 161 -3.06 -13.28 1.90
C ASN A 161 -3.67 -12.42 3.02
N HIS A 162 -4.21 -11.24 2.71
CA HIS A 162 -4.85 -10.36 3.70
C HIS A 162 -6.37 -10.53 3.79
N ASN A 163 -6.93 -11.58 3.20
CA ASN A 163 -8.37 -11.77 3.15
C ASN A 163 -9.00 -12.07 4.54
N ALA A 164 -10.02 -11.29 4.93
CA ALA A 164 -10.75 -11.42 6.19
C ALA A 164 -11.81 -12.53 6.17
N LEU A 165 -12.27 -12.93 4.98
CA LEU A 165 -13.37 -13.88 4.79
C LEU A 165 -12.88 -15.33 4.71
N VAL A 166 -11.66 -15.54 4.20
CA VAL A 166 -11.07 -16.87 4.03
C VAL A 166 -10.35 -17.28 5.33
N LYS A 167 -10.92 -18.26 6.03
CA LYS A 167 -10.33 -18.81 7.25
C LYS A 167 -9.17 -19.76 6.97
N LYS A 168 -9.40 -20.78 6.14
CA LYS A 168 -8.39 -21.77 5.75
C LYS A 168 -8.45 -21.97 4.24
N SER A 169 -7.32 -22.27 3.62
CA SER A 169 -7.22 -22.51 2.17
C SER A 169 -6.95 -23.98 1.82
N GLY A 170 -7.03 -24.88 2.82
CA GLY A 170 -6.92 -26.32 2.63
C GLY A 170 -5.56 -26.72 2.05
N VAL A 171 -5.57 -27.50 0.97
CA VAL A 171 -4.34 -28.05 0.34
C VAL A 171 -3.34 -26.96 -0.04
N LEU A 172 -3.81 -25.75 -0.38
CA LEU A 172 -2.95 -24.63 -0.73
C LEU A 172 -2.00 -24.24 0.41
N GLU A 173 -2.37 -24.46 1.67
CA GLU A 173 -1.54 -24.15 2.83
C GLU A 173 -0.24 -24.96 2.89
N HIS A 174 -0.16 -26.08 2.16
CA HIS A 174 1.07 -26.86 2.11
C HIS A 174 2.10 -26.32 1.13
N VAL A 175 1.69 -25.48 0.16
CA VAL A 175 2.53 -25.03 -0.96
C VAL A 175 2.72 -23.51 -0.96
N MET A 176 1.68 -22.74 -0.64
CA MET A 176 1.70 -21.29 -0.68
C MET A 176 1.34 -20.67 0.68
N ILE A 177 1.73 -19.42 0.85
CA ILE A 177 1.24 -18.57 1.94
C ILE A 177 -0.24 -18.30 1.71
N THR A 178 -1.01 -18.25 2.79
CA THR A 178 -2.48 -18.14 2.76
C THR A 178 -2.93 -17.14 3.83
N PRO A 179 -4.22 -16.75 3.83
CA PRO A 179 -4.75 -15.89 4.87
C PRO A 179 -4.53 -16.37 6.29
N SER A 180 -4.54 -17.69 6.53
CA SER A 180 -4.27 -18.24 7.86
C SER A 180 -2.83 -18.02 8.30
N HIS A 181 -1.86 -18.34 7.44
CA HIS A 181 -0.45 -18.11 7.73
C HIS A 181 -0.14 -16.62 7.94
N HIS A 182 -0.75 -15.76 7.12
CA HIS A 182 -0.47 -14.35 7.16
C HIS A 182 -1.20 -13.62 8.29
N ARG A 183 -2.36 -14.10 8.76
CA ARG A 183 -2.91 -13.64 10.04
C ARG A 183 -1.96 -13.94 11.19
N ALA A 184 -1.46 -15.18 11.27
CA ALA A 184 -0.44 -15.53 12.26
C ALA A 184 0.80 -14.61 12.13
N HIS A 185 1.28 -14.32 10.92
CA HIS A 185 2.38 -13.35 10.73
C HIS A 185 2.09 -11.96 11.31
N HIS A 186 0.87 -11.46 11.15
CA HIS A 186 0.45 -10.14 11.67
C HIS A 186 0.17 -10.14 13.18
N GLY A 187 0.24 -11.29 13.85
CA GLY A 187 -0.03 -11.40 15.28
C GLY A 187 1.06 -10.79 16.15
N LYS A 188 0.70 -9.86 17.03
CA LYS A 188 1.63 -9.26 17.99
C LYS A 188 1.83 -10.10 19.26
N ASN A 189 0.97 -11.09 19.50
CA ASN A 189 0.96 -11.94 20.69
C ASN A 189 1.67 -13.28 20.44
N ALA A 190 2.22 -13.91 21.49
CA ALA A 190 2.75 -15.27 21.38
C ALA A 190 1.64 -16.27 20.99
N PRO A 191 1.93 -17.29 20.14
CA PRO A 191 3.23 -17.67 19.56
C PRO A 191 3.53 -17.01 18.19
N TYR A 192 2.81 -15.95 17.84
CA TYR A 192 2.76 -15.39 16.49
C TYR A 192 3.85 -14.33 16.17
N VAL A 193 4.67 -13.98 17.16
CA VAL A 193 5.77 -13.01 17.00
C VAL A 193 6.88 -13.59 16.10
N ASP A 194 7.36 -12.78 15.15
CA ASP A 194 8.50 -13.07 14.28
C ASP A 194 8.42 -14.43 13.53
N CYS A 195 7.25 -14.72 12.93
CA CYS A 195 7.01 -15.95 12.17
C CYS A 195 6.46 -15.67 10.76
N ASN A 196 6.49 -16.68 9.87
CA ASN A 196 5.83 -16.66 8.55
C ASN A 196 6.23 -15.48 7.64
N PHE A 197 7.50 -15.36 7.28
CA PHE A 197 8.02 -14.27 6.44
C PHE A 197 7.86 -14.51 4.93
N GLY A 198 7.48 -15.72 4.52
CA GLY A 198 7.26 -16.04 3.11
C GLY A 198 6.19 -15.15 2.49
N GLY A 199 6.36 -14.82 1.21
CA GLY A 199 5.40 -13.99 0.50
C GLY A 199 4.46 -14.78 -0.43
N THR A 200 4.99 -15.74 -1.17
CA THR A 200 4.22 -16.65 -2.03
C THR A 200 4.36 -18.09 -1.58
N LEU A 201 5.57 -18.62 -1.42
CA LEU A 201 5.80 -20.03 -1.08
C LEU A 201 5.99 -20.21 0.43
N VAL A 202 5.25 -21.15 1.02
CA VAL A 202 5.45 -21.55 2.44
C VAL A 202 6.76 -22.31 2.65
N PHE A 203 7.39 -22.74 1.55
CA PHE A 203 8.62 -23.52 1.55
C PHE A 203 9.74 -22.83 2.35
N TRP A 204 9.92 -21.51 2.19
CA TRP A 204 11.01 -20.79 2.85
C TRP A 204 10.85 -20.77 4.37
N ASP A 205 9.64 -20.56 4.87
CA ASP A 205 9.37 -20.60 6.31
C ASP A 205 9.64 -21.97 6.93
N LYS A 206 9.28 -23.04 6.21
CA LYS A 206 9.57 -24.41 6.65
C LYS A 206 11.06 -24.72 6.60
N LEU A 207 11.75 -24.28 5.54
CA LEU A 207 13.18 -24.50 5.37
C LEU A 207 14.01 -23.78 6.44
N PHE A 208 13.66 -22.54 6.75
CA PHE A 208 14.41 -21.68 7.68
C PHE A 208 13.85 -21.67 9.11
N GLY A 209 12.85 -22.52 9.40
CA GLY A 209 12.33 -22.73 10.75
C GLY A 209 11.51 -21.56 11.31
N THR A 210 10.86 -20.77 10.45
CA THR A 210 10.03 -19.62 10.84
C THR A 210 8.53 -19.88 10.67
N PHE A 211 8.15 -21.10 10.27
CA PHE A 211 6.74 -21.47 10.07
C PHE A 211 5.99 -21.63 11.39
N GLN A 212 4.87 -20.93 11.53
CA GLN A 212 3.93 -21.04 12.65
C GLN A 212 2.49 -21.10 12.12
N PRO A 213 1.75 -22.20 12.30
CA PRO A 213 0.34 -22.22 11.94
C PRO A 213 -0.49 -21.31 12.86
N GLU A 214 -1.57 -20.74 12.33
CA GLU A 214 -2.64 -20.15 13.15
C GLU A 214 -3.33 -21.26 13.95
N LEU A 215 -3.29 -21.13 15.28
CA LEU A 215 -3.86 -22.06 16.25
C LEU A 215 -5.33 -21.72 16.53
N ASP A 216 -6.17 -22.73 16.64
CA ASP A 216 -7.62 -22.54 16.86
C ASP A 216 -7.95 -22.01 18.27
N ASP A 217 -7.09 -22.26 19.25
CA ASP A 217 -7.25 -21.90 20.67
C ASP A 217 -6.53 -20.62 21.09
N VAL A 218 -5.67 -20.06 20.22
CA VAL A 218 -4.94 -18.82 20.49
C VAL A 218 -5.37 -17.75 19.47
N PRO A 219 -6.21 -16.77 19.87
CA PRO A 219 -6.62 -15.70 18.96
C PRO A 219 -5.42 -14.85 18.54
N VAL A 220 -5.46 -14.37 17.31
CA VAL A 220 -4.46 -13.43 16.79
C VAL A 220 -4.85 -12.00 17.19
N GLU A 221 -3.94 -11.29 17.84
CA GLU A 221 -4.08 -9.87 18.16
C GLU A 221 -3.29 -9.04 17.15
N PHE A 222 -3.93 -8.04 16.53
CA PHE A 222 -3.34 -7.19 15.50
C PHE A 222 -2.90 -5.82 16.05
N GLY A 223 -2.23 -5.03 15.21
CA GLY A 223 -1.71 -3.71 15.55
C GLY A 223 -0.35 -3.77 16.23
N THR A 224 0.11 -2.62 16.75
CA THR A 224 1.41 -2.48 17.41
C THR A 224 1.25 -1.67 18.69
N ASP A 225 2.05 -1.97 19.72
CA ASP A 225 1.89 -1.35 21.04
C ASP A 225 2.40 0.10 21.09
N ASP A 226 3.22 0.50 20.12
CA ASP A 226 3.87 1.80 20.09
C ASP A 226 3.41 2.71 18.94
N HIS A 227 2.24 2.39 18.37
CA HIS A 227 1.59 3.14 17.29
C HIS A 227 1.29 4.58 17.71
N VAL A 228 1.66 5.54 16.85
CA VAL A 228 1.21 6.92 16.98
C VAL A 228 -0.07 7.10 16.15
N PRO A 229 -1.22 7.41 16.77
CA PRO A 229 -2.51 7.42 16.10
C PRO A 229 -2.59 8.54 15.06
N THR A 230 -2.37 8.17 13.79
CA THR A 230 -2.52 9.05 12.64
C THR A 230 -3.03 8.26 11.43
N ASP A 231 -4.06 8.80 10.78
CA ASP A 231 -4.54 8.34 9.49
C ASP A 231 -3.85 9.09 8.33
N ASN A 232 -2.72 9.77 8.62
CA ASN A 232 -1.95 10.49 7.63
C ASN A 232 -0.74 9.69 7.15
N VAL A 233 -0.79 9.30 5.88
CA VAL A 233 0.28 8.58 5.17
C VAL A 233 1.66 9.21 5.29
N PHE A 234 1.76 10.55 5.36
CA PHE A 234 3.02 11.26 5.60
C PHE A 234 3.53 10.93 7.00
N TRP A 235 2.71 11.17 8.03
CA TRP A 235 3.14 10.98 9.41
C TRP A 235 3.38 9.51 9.73
N ALA A 236 2.50 8.61 9.31
CA ALA A 236 2.67 7.16 9.48
C ALA A 236 3.99 6.65 8.88
N SER A 237 4.40 7.15 7.71
CA SER A 237 5.67 6.73 7.09
C SER A 237 6.92 7.34 7.73
N ASN A 238 6.81 8.51 8.37
CA ASN A 238 7.97 9.24 8.91
C ASN A 238 8.17 9.04 10.42
N LEU A 239 7.10 8.91 11.20
CA LEU A 239 7.17 8.87 12.66
C LEU A 239 8.01 7.70 13.20
N PRO A 240 7.87 6.46 12.69
CA PRO A 240 8.70 5.36 13.18
C PRO A 240 10.19 5.59 12.89
N LEU A 241 10.53 6.18 11.75
CA LEU A 241 11.91 6.53 11.40
C LEU A 241 12.45 7.66 12.29
N LEU A 242 11.68 8.74 12.49
CA LEU A 242 12.06 9.82 13.41
C LEU A 242 12.33 9.27 14.81
N LYS A 243 11.46 8.38 15.30
CA LYS A 243 11.61 7.69 16.58
C LYS A 243 12.88 6.86 16.62
N TRP A 244 13.14 6.07 15.57
CA TRP A 244 14.35 5.25 15.47
C TRP A 244 15.63 6.11 15.49
N PHE A 245 15.65 7.23 14.77
CA PHE A 245 16.78 8.17 14.76
C PHE A 245 16.91 9.00 16.04
N GLY A 246 16.01 8.83 17.02
CA GLY A 246 16.00 9.63 18.26
C GLY A 246 15.68 11.10 18.03
N LEU A 247 14.99 11.43 16.93
CA LEU A 247 14.61 12.79 16.58
C LEU A 247 13.33 13.22 17.34
N PRO A 248 13.15 14.54 17.60
CA PRO A 248 11.95 15.04 18.24
C PRO A 248 10.68 14.67 17.45
N LEU A 249 9.73 14.02 18.13
CA LEU A 249 8.44 13.69 17.54
C LEU A 249 7.48 14.89 17.62
N PRO A 250 6.70 15.16 16.57
CA PRO A 250 5.67 16.20 16.62
C PRO A 250 4.60 15.81 17.64
N GLN A 251 4.12 16.79 18.41
CA GLN A 251 2.99 16.59 19.30
C GLN A 251 1.67 16.74 18.53
N PHE A 252 0.91 15.66 18.45
CA PHE A 252 -0.42 15.68 17.87
C PHE A 252 -1.42 16.21 18.90
N ARG A 253 -1.88 17.46 18.72
CA ARG A 253 -2.94 18.01 19.57
C ARG A 253 -4.21 17.18 19.40
N PRO A 254 -4.95 16.87 20.50
CA PRO A 254 -6.26 16.27 20.41
C PRO A 254 -7.19 17.09 19.51
N VAL A 255 -8.05 16.41 18.76
CA VAL A 255 -9.02 17.07 17.88
C VAL A 255 -10.43 16.88 18.42
N SER A 256 -11.17 17.98 18.49
CA SER A 256 -12.54 17.99 19.02
C SER A 256 -13.58 17.46 18.04
N LYS A 257 -13.23 17.34 16.76
CA LYS A 257 -14.10 16.84 15.69
C LYS A 257 -13.31 16.00 14.68
N THR A 258 -13.89 14.89 14.24
CA THR A 258 -13.35 14.04 13.16
C THR A 258 -14.33 13.96 11.99
N LEU A 259 -13.81 13.75 10.78
CA LEU A 259 -14.63 13.66 9.58
C LEU A 259 -15.47 12.37 9.64
N LYS A 260 -16.73 12.42 9.22
CA LYS A 260 -17.57 11.21 9.17
C LYS A 260 -17.04 10.22 8.13
N GLY A 261 -17.12 8.92 8.45
CA GLY A 261 -16.60 7.83 7.60
C GLY A 261 -17.08 7.87 6.15
N VAL A 262 -18.33 8.28 5.88
CA VAL A 262 -18.85 8.41 4.52
C VAL A 262 -18.04 9.39 3.67
N TRP A 263 -17.61 10.52 4.25
CA TRP A 263 -16.84 11.54 3.54
C TRP A 263 -15.36 11.15 3.41
N ILE A 264 -14.82 10.41 4.39
CA ILE A 264 -13.48 9.82 4.28
C ILE A 264 -13.45 8.83 3.12
N TRP A 265 -14.44 7.93 3.06
CA TRP A 265 -14.61 6.95 1.99
C TRP A 265 -14.72 7.58 0.61
N THR A 266 -15.61 8.57 0.43
CA THR A 266 -15.77 9.24 -0.87
C THR A 266 -14.53 10.01 -1.29
N ALA A 267 -13.78 10.60 -0.34
CA ALA A 267 -12.49 11.22 -0.65
C ALA A 267 -11.46 10.17 -1.12
N GLY A 268 -11.42 9.00 -0.46
CA GLY A 268 -10.59 7.87 -0.88
C GLY A 268 -10.88 7.39 -2.30
N LEU A 269 -12.16 7.25 -2.68
CA LEU A 269 -12.57 6.89 -4.05
C LEU A 269 -12.14 7.92 -5.09
N LEU A 270 -12.24 9.22 -4.76
CA LEU A 270 -11.75 10.30 -5.62
C LEU A 270 -10.23 10.24 -5.79
N SER A 271 -9.50 10.03 -4.70
CA SER A 271 -8.03 9.88 -4.76
C SER A 271 -7.62 8.65 -5.57
N PHE A 272 -8.33 7.53 -5.42
CA PHE A 272 -8.05 6.33 -6.20
C PHE A 272 -8.37 6.53 -7.69
N SER A 273 -9.39 7.32 -8.01
CA SER A 273 -9.72 7.67 -9.39
C SER A 273 -8.60 8.49 -10.04
N ILE A 274 -7.98 9.42 -9.29
CA ILE A 274 -6.79 10.17 -9.74
C ILE A 274 -5.63 9.21 -10.03
N LEU A 275 -5.42 8.22 -9.17
CA LEU A 275 -4.40 7.19 -9.38
C LEU A 275 -4.65 6.38 -10.66
N LEU A 276 -5.89 5.96 -10.94
CA LEU A 276 -6.20 5.21 -12.16
C LEU A 276 -5.88 6.03 -13.42
N VAL A 277 -6.13 7.34 -13.39
CA VAL A 277 -5.70 8.24 -14.48
C VAL A 277 -4.18 8.32 -14.54
N TYR A 278 -3.48 8.39 -13.40
CA TYR A 278 -2.01 8.38 -13.37
C TYR A 278 -1.42 7.12 -14.02
N ILE A 279 -1.93 5.92 -13.68
CA ILE A 279 -1.44 4.66 -14.27
C ILE A 279 -1.64 4.64 -15.79
N TYR A 280 -2.74 5.21 -16.29
CA TYR A 280 -2.94 5.36 -17.73
C TYR A 280 -1.99 6.40 -18.35
N ALA A 281 -1.84 7.55 -17.68
CA ALA A 281 -0.94 8.63 -18.07
C ALA A 281 0.53 8.19 -18.08
N GLU A 282 0.90 7.24 -17.22
CA GLU A 282 2.26 6.74 -17.10
C GLU A 282 2.85 6.29 -18.44
N ALA A 283 2.02 5.58 -19.21
CA ALA A 283 2.38 5.00 -20.49
C ALA A 283 2.18 5.96 -21.69
N THR A 284 1.42 7.05 -21.53
CA THR A 284 0.88 7.81 -22.67
C THR A 284 1.12 9.32 -22.63
N TRP A 285 1.38 9.89 -21.46
CA TRP A 285 1.49 11.35 -21.30
C TRP A 285 2.93 11.84 -21.36
N PRO A 286 3.15 13.11 -21.72
CA PRO A 286 4.43 13.78 -21.54
C PRO A 286 4.89 13.73 -20.08
N ALA A 287 6.21 13.64 -19.87
CA ALA A 287 6.79 13.48 -18.54
C ALA A 287 6.36 14.59 -17.56
N PHE A 288 6.28 15.85 -18.01
CA PHE A 288 5.86 16.96 -17.17
C PHE A 288 4.42 16.77 -16.65
N ASP A 289 3.44 16.60 -17.56
CA ASP A 289 2.03 16.45 -17.18
C ASP A 289 1.81 15.25 -16.26
N ARG A 290 2.45 14.12 -16.56
CA ARG A 290 2.39 12.92 -15.72
C ARG A 290 2.98 13.16 -14.33
N ASN A 291 4.11 13.85 -14.21
CA ASN A 291 4.74 14.11 -12.92
C ASN A 291 3.92 15.10 -12.07
N VAL A 292 3.28 16.09 -12.71
CA VAL A 292 2.30 16.97 -12.05
C VAL A 292 1.09 16.17 -11.56
N LEU A 293 0.61 15.20 -12.35
CA LEU A 293 -0.50 14.32 -11.96
C LEU A 293 -0.13 13.42 -10.77
N LEU A 294 1.10 12.89 -10.74
CA LEU A 294 1.62 12.15 -9.59
C LEU A 294 1.63 13.02 -8.32
N ALA A 295 2.15 14.25 -8.42
CA ALA A 295 2.18 15.19 -7.30
C ALA A 295 0.76 15.53 -6.81
N TYR A 296 -0.18 15.74 -7.74
CA TYR A 296 -1.59 15.95 -7.41
C TYR A 296 -2.19 14.76 -6.63
N GLY A 297 -1.97 13.53 -7.09
CA GLY A 297 -2.40 12.33 -6.38
C GLY A 297 -1.78 12.18 -4.98
N ALA A 298 -0.47 12.42 -4.86
CA ALA A 298 0.23 12.34 -3.58
C ALA A 298 -0.29 13.38 -2.56
N VAL A 299 -0.44 14.65 -2.99
CA VAL A 299 -0.98 15.70 -2.12
C VAL A 299 -2.45 15.43 -1.77
N ALA A 300 -3.24 14.85 -2.68
CA ALA A 300 -4.60 14.41 -2.40
C ALA A 300 -4.65 13.39 -1.26
N ALA A 301 -3.83 12.34 -1.32
CA ALA A 301 -3.72 11.33 -0.26
C ALA A 301 -3.31 11.93 1.10
N ILE A 302 -2.31 12.83 1.11
CA ILE A 302 -1.85 13.51 2.32
C ILE A 302 -2.95 14.43 2.90
N SER A 303 -3.68 15.13 2.03
CA SER A 303 -4.79 16.03 2.42
C SER A 303 -5.93 15.25 3.06
N ILE A 304 -6.28 14.07 2.51
CA ILE A 304 -7.29 13.17 3.09
C ILE A 304 -6.88 12.72 4.49
N GLY A 305 -5.62 12.32 4.67
CA GLY A 305 -5.11 11.98 6.00
C GLY A 305 -5.22 13.14 6.98
N GLY A 306 -4.88 14.37 6.54
CA GLY A 306 -5.05 15.57 7.35
C GLY A 306 -6.50 15.85 7.74
N MET A 307 -7.45 15.64 6.82
CA MET A 307 -8.89 15.75 7.13
C MET A 307 -9.37 14.67 8.10
N THR A 308 -8.88 13.44 7.94
CA THR A 308 -9.22 12.29 8.79
C THR A 308 -8.72 12.53 10.22
N ASP A 309 -7.50 13.03 10.36
CA ASP A 309 -6.89 13.49 11.62
C ASP A 309 -7.53 14.78 12.19
N GLY A 310 -8.60 15.32 11.60
CA GLY A 310 -9.29 16.52 12.09
C GLY A 310 -8.53 17.83 11.91
N ARG A 311 -7.54 17.88 11.02
CA ARG A 311 -6.66 19.05 10.84
C ARG A 311 -7.23 20.05 9.83
N LEU A 312 -7.18 21.33 10.19
CA LEU A 312 -7.62 22.43 9.31
C LEU A 312 -6.84 22.46 7.99
N TRP A 313 -5.52 22.25 8.06
CA TRP A 313 -4.67 22.24 6.87
C TRP A 313 -5.10 21.17 5.87
N GLY A 314 -5.63 20.02 6.33
CA GLY A 314 -6.14 18.97 5.46
C GLY A 314 -7.32 19.44 4.60
N ARG A 315 -8.27 20.18 5.19
CA ARG A 315 -9.40 20.76 4.45
C ARG A 315 -8.97 21.83 3.45
N LEU A 316 -8.05 22.70 3.88
CA LEU A 316 -7.51 23.78 3.04
C LEU A 316 -6.79 23.21 1.82
N THR A 317 -5.89 22.26 2.05
CA THR A 317 -5.11 21.59 0.99
C THR A 317 -6.02 20.80 0.07
N TRP A 318 -6.96 20.00 0.59
CA TRP A 318 -7.96 19.28 -0.21
C TRP A 318 -8.76 20.22 -1.13
N SER A 319 -9.15 21.39 -0.63
CA SER A 319 -9.87 22.37 -1.46
C SER A 319 -8.97 23.00 -2.53
N LEU A 320 -7.77 23.41 -2.13
CA LEU A 320 -6.82 24.11 -3.00
C LEU A 320 -6.35 23.25 -4.17
N ILE A 321 -6.00 21.98 -3.94
CA ILE A 321 -5.49 21.11 -5.00
C ILE A 321 -6.50 20.87 -6.11
N HIS A 322 -7.80 20.80 -5.80
CA HIS A 322 -8.84 20.60 -6.80
C HIS A 322 -9.10 21.88 -7.62
N VAL A 323 -8.94 23.06 -7.02
CA VAL A 323 -8.96 24.33 -7.78
C VAL A 323 -7.78 24.39 -8.75
N ILE A 324 -6.57 24.04 -8.29
CA ILE A 324 -5.38 24.00 -9.15
C ILE A 324 -5.57 22.98 -10.28
N ALA A 325 -6.07 21.78 -9.97
CA ALA A 325 -6.33 20.75 -10.96
C ALA A 325 -7.33 21.20 -12.05
N LEU A 326 -8.35 21.98 -11.71
CA LEU A 326 -9.27 22.56 -12.70
C LEU A 326 -8.56 23.58 -13.61
N GLY A 327 -7.67 24.41 -13.06
CA GLY A 327 -6.83 25.29 -13.87
C GLY A 327 -5.94 24.52 -14.84
N LEU A 328 -5.31 23.43 -14.38
CA LEU A 328 -4.52 22.54 -15.25
C LEU A 328 -5.36 21.87 -16.34
N CYS A 329 -6.62 21.54 -16.04
CA CYS A 329 -7.57 21.05 -17.04
C CYS A 329 -7.99 22.11 -18.07
N ILE A 330 -7.61 23.38 -17.90
CA ILE A 330 -7.81 24.45 -18.90
C ILE A 330 -6.51 24.69 -19.68
N GLU A 331 -5.35 24.56 -19.05
CA GLU A 331 -4.06 24.93 -19.67
C GLU A 331 -3.35 23.76 -20.37
N SER A 332 -3.53 22.51 -19.92
CA SER A 332 -2.83 21.33 -20.44
C SER A 332 -3.74 20.45 -21.29
N GLU A 333 -3.34 20.21 -22.54
CA GLU A 333 -4.07 19.34 -23.49
C GLU A 333 -4.24 17.91 -22.96
N SER A 334 -3.21 17.37 -22.30
CA SER A 334 -3.25 16.03 -21.68
C SER A 334 -4.34 15.95 -20.62
N TRP A 335 -4.43 16.98 -19.77
CA TRP A 335 -5.43 17.07 -18.69
C TRP A 335 -6.84 17.32 -19.24
N GLN A 336 -6.98 18.21 -20.23
CA GLN A 336 -8.24 18.51 -20.91
C GLN A 336 -8.90 17.27 -21.52
N ARG A 337 -8.10 16.40 -22.16
CA ARG A 337 -8.59 15.18 -22.84
C ARG A 337 -8.78 13.98 -21.91
N SER A 338 -8.64 14.19 -20.61
CA SER A 338 -8.74 13.16 -19.59
C SER A 338 -10.02 13.34 -18.76
N PRO A 339 -10.44 12.34 -17.97
CA PRO A 339 -11.57 12.51 -17.06
C PRO A 339 -11.26 13.40 -15.84
N LEU A 340 -10.06 13.99 -15.72
CA LEU A 340 -9.65 14.78 -14.56
C LEU A 340 -10.51 16.01 -14.31
N SER A 341 -11.06 16.64 -15.35
CA SER A 341 -11.96 17.79 -15.19
C SER A 341 -13.21 17.39 -14.41
N TYR A 342 -13.85 16.28 -14.76
CA TYR A 342 -15.00 15.74 -14.03
C TYR A 342 -14.64 15.33 -12.61
N ILE A 343 -13.51 14.64 -12.43
CA ILE A 343 -13.03 14.22 -11.11
C ILE A 343 -12.77 15.45 -10.22
N ALA A 344 -12.12 16.48 -10.74
CA ALA A 344 -11.79 17.69 -9.99
C ALA A 344 -13.06 18.50 -9.63
N VAL A 345 -14.06 18.60 -10.51
CA VAL A 345 -15.35 19.23 -10.17
C VAL A 345 -16.05 18.47 -9.03
N ILE A 346 -16.17 17.14 -9.13
CA ILE A 346 -16.80 16.33 -8.09
C ILE A 346 -16.02 16.46 -6.77
N ALA A 347 -14.69 16.45 -6.84
CA ALA A 347 -13.84 16.59 -5.67
C ALA A 347 -13.91 17.98 -5.03
N LEU A 348 -14.16 19.03 -5.81
CA LEU A 348 -14.39 20.39 -5.31
C LEU A 348 -15.75 20.52 -4.61
N VAL A 349 -16.80 19.90 -5.15
CA VAL A 349 -18.10 19.79 -4.47
C VAL A 349 -17.95 19.02 -3.16
N HIS A 350 -17.23 17.90 -3.20
CA HIS A 350 -16.88 17.13 -2.00
C HIS A 350 -16.14 18.01 -0.99
N ALA A 351 -15.14 18.77 -1.43
CA ALA A 351 -14.38 19.69 -0.58
C ALA A 351 -15.31 20.71 0.09
N ALA A 352 -16.21 21.34 -0.65
CA ALA A 352 -17.22 22.27 -0.10
C ALA A 352 -18.10 21.60 0.99
N ILE A 353 -18.51 20.35 0.79
CA ILE A 353 -19.29 19.59 1.79
C ILE A 353 -18.46 19.37 3.08
N THR A 354 -17.15 19.11 2.96
CA THR A 354 -16.28 18.93 4.14
C THR A 354 -16.11 20.20 4.98
N TRP A 355 -16.48 21.38 4.48
CA TRP A 355 -16.50 22.62 5.27
C TRP A 355 -17.74 22.75 6.15
N HIS A 356 -18.81 22.00 5.86
CA HIS A 356 -20.05 22.07 6.61
C HIS A 356 -19.95 21.31 7.95
N GLU A 357 -20.39 21.90 9.06
CA GLU A 357 -20.25 21.28 10.39
C GLU A 357 -20.90 19.90 10.52
N LYS A 358 -22.02 19.68 9.82
CA LYS A 358 -22.72 18.37 9.80
C LYS A 358 -21.89 17.24 9.20
N SER A 359 -20.81 17.54 8.48
CA SER A 359 -19.89 16.54 7.93
C SER A 359 -18.94 15.96 8.98
N TRP A 360 -18.91 16.56 10.17
CA TRP A 360 -18.02 16.20 11.27
C TRP A 360 -18.82 15.59 12.42
N ARG A 361 -18.21 14.65 13.13
CA ARG A 361 -18.68 14.14 14.43
C ARG A 361 -17.82 14.74 15.53
N LYS A 362 -18.35 14.85 16.76
CA LYS A 362 -17.49 15.12 17.93
C LYS A 362 -16.43 14.02 17.98
N GLY A 363 -15.18 14.39 18.23
CA GLY A 363 -14.14 13.42 18.55
C GLY A 363 -14.62 12.60 19.73
N SER A 364 -14.39 11.28 19.71
CA SER A 364 -14.47 10.52 20.95
C SER A 364 -13.51 11.18 21.94
N ASP A 365 -13.99 11.44 23.16
CA ASP A 365 -13.07 11.67 24.27
C ASP A 365 -12.15 10.44 24.29
N SER A 366 -10.87 10.69 24.00
CA SER A 366 -9.83 9.69 23.71
C SER A 366 -9.77 8.58 24.73
#